data_AF-A0A932J1R2-F1
#
_entry.id   AF-A0A932J1R2-F1
#
_cell.length_a   1.000
_cell.length_b   1.000
_cell.length_c   1.000
_cell.angle_alpha   90.00
_cell.angle_beta   90.00
_cell.angle_gamma   90.00
#
_symmetry.space_group_name_H-M   'P 1'
#
loop_
_entity.id
_entity.type
_entity.pdbx_description
1 polymer ?
#
loop_
_entity_poly.entity_id
_entity_poly.type
_entity_poly.pdbx_seq_one_letter_code
_entity_poly.pdbx_strand_id
1 'polypeptide(L)'
;MSIFSCARAACLLVTAAMAVMAGEASANVTAFSAHSLQVKHEVNTSVPEAKVYQALLGQVGAWWNPAHTYTKDAKNLSIEARPGGCFCEKFPEGGGIEHLRVVYLMPNQAVRFSGGLGPFQPNGVAGSLSFNIVPI
;
A
#
# COMPACT_ATOMS: atom_id res chain seq x y z
N MET A 1 31.54 -8.92 -49.28
CA MET A 1 31.80 -8.81 -47.82
C MET A 1 30.72 -7.88 -47.24
N SER A 2 29.49 -8.39 -47.17
CA SER A 2 28.24 -7.61 -47.12
C SER A 2 27.29 -8.12 -46.04
N ILE A 3 27.77 -8.33 -44.81
CA ILE A 3 26.94 -9.00 -43.77
C ILE A 3 27.06 -8.31 -42.39
N PHE A 4 28.12 -7.53 -42.11
CA PHE A 4 28.37 -6.98 -40.77
C PHE A 4 27.72 -5.62 -40.45
N SER A 5 27.25 -4.88 -41.46
CA SER A 5 26.67 -3.53 -41.23
C SER A 5 25.18 -3.55 -40.88
N CYS A 6 24.42 -4.56 -41.36
CA CYS A 6 22.97 -4.65 -41.12
C CYS A 6 22.62 -5.09 -39.69
N ALA A 7 23.50 -5.87 -39.05
CA ALA A 7 23.26 -6.44 -37.72
C ALA A 7 23.36 -5.42 -36.57
N ARG A 8 24.15 -4.35 -36.72
CA ARG A 8 24.28 -3.31 -35.67
C ARG A 8 23.07 -2.36 -35.64
N ALA A 9 22.50 -2.03 -36.79
CA ALA A 9 21.32 -1.17 -36.89
C ALA A 9 20.06 -1.88 -36.39
N ALA A 10 19.90 -3.16 -36.69
CA ALA A 10 18.75 -3.96 -36.23
C ALA A 10 18.74 -4.19 -34.71
N CYS A 11 19.91 -4.34 -34.08
CA CYS A 11 20.01 -4.59 -32.64
C CYS A 11 19.72 -3.32 -31.79
N LEU A 12 20.02 -2.13 -32.33
CA LEU A 12 19.74 -0.84 -31.68
C LEU A 12 18.27 -0.41 -31.76
N LEU A 13 17.50 -0.92 -32.75
CA LEU A 13 16.08 -0.59 -32.90
C LEU A 13 15.17 -1.44 -32.01
N VAL A 14 15.58 -2.67 -31.66
CA VAL A 14 14.79 -3.56 -30.79
C VAL A 14 14.84 -3.15 -29.31
N THR A 15 15.94 -2.57 -28.84
CA THR A 15 16.06 -2.09 -27.44
C THR A 15 15.25 -0.83 -27.16
N ALA A 16 15.00 0.02 -28.17
CA ALA A 16 14.18 1.22 -28.00
C ALA A 16 12.67 0.92 -27.90
N ALA A 17 12.20 -0.18 -28.47
CA ALA A 17 10.78 -0.52 -28.52
C ALA A 17 10.23 -1.08 -27.18
N MET A 18 11.08 -1.58 -26.28
CA MET A 18 10.65 -2.13 -24.98
C MET A 18 10.48 -1.09 -23.87
N ALA A 19 10.89 0.17 -24.09
CA ALA A 19 10.83 1.20 -23.06
C ALA A 19 9.44 1.86 -22.87
N VAL A 20 8.46 1.56 -23.74
CA VAL A 20 7.19 2.31 -23.80
C VAL A 20 6.05 1.62 -23.03
N MET A 21 6.29 0.47 -22.40
CA MET A 21 5.30 -0.23 -21.57
C MET A 21 5.48 0.04 -20.07
N ALA A 22 5.99 1.22 -19.70
CA ALA A 22 5.84 1.71 -18.34
C ALA A 22 4.39 2.18 -18.19
N GLY A 23 3.50 1.28 -17.76
CA GLY A 23 2.14 1.67 -17.41
C GLY A 23 2.20 2.80 -16.40
N GLU A 24 1.68 3.97 -16.76
CA GLU A 24 1.58 5.10 -15.85
C GLU A 24 0.62 4.71 -14.72
N ALA A 25 1.17 4.36 -13.56
CA ALA A 25 0.40 4.30 -12.34
C ALA A 25 0.02 5.74 -11.97
N SER A 26 -1.10 6.22 -12.50
CA SER A 26 -1.68 7.50 -12.11
C SER A 26 -2.12 7.44 -10.66
N ALA A 27 -1.29 7.94 -9.74
CA ALA A 27 -1.68 8.20 -8.37
C ALA A 27 -2.47 9.52 -8.34
N ASN A 28 -3.77 9.45 -8.07
CA ASN A 28 -4.62 10.63 -8.00
C ASN A 28 -4.56 11.24 -6.58
N VAL A 29 -3.87 12.37 -6.45
CA VAL A 29 -3.93 13.21 -5.25
C VAL A 29 -5.21 14.03 -5.32
N THR A 30 -6.24 13.62 -4.58
CA THR A 30 -7.59 14.19 -4.69
C THR A 30 -7.73 15.54 -4.00
N ALA A 31 -6.87 15.85 -3.03
CA ALA A 31 -6.78 17.15 -2.38
C ALA A 31 -5.40 17.34 -1.73
N PHE A 32 -4.82 18.53 -1.87
CA PHE A 32 -3.60 18.93 -1.19
C PHE A 32 -3.69 20.40 -0.74
N SER A 33 -3.19 20.70 0.45
CA SER A 33 -3.03 22.05 0.98
C SER A 33 -1.68 22.15 1.69
N ALA A 34 -1.34 23.35 2.19
CA ALA A 34 -0.16 23.53 3.03
C ALA A 34 -0.14 22.64 4.29
N HIS A 35 -1.30 22.12 4.72
CA HIS A 35 -1.44 21.39 5.99
C HIS A 35 -2.17 20.05 5.87
N SER A 36 -2.58 19.63 4.68
CA SER A 36 -3.35 18.40 4.48
C SER A 36 -3.05 17.74 3.15
N LEU A 37 -3.05 16.41 3.14
CA LEU A 37 -2.93 15.60 1.94
C LEU A 37 -4.00 14.49 1.98
N GLN A 38 -4.66 14.27 0.86
CA GLN A 38 -5.51 13.11 0.63
C GLN A 38 -5.03 12.34 -0.59
N VAL A 39 -4.81 11.04 -0.41
CA VAL A 39 -4.44 10.10 -1.48
C VAL A 39 -5.56 9.07 -1.61
N LYS A 40 -5.98 8.80 -2.85
CA LYS A 40 -7.01 7.81 -3.15
C LYS A 40 -6.50 6.83 -4.21
N HIS A 41 -6.68 5.54 -3.93
CA HIS A 41 -6.42 4.46 -4.87
C HIS A 41 -7.67 3.59 -5.01
N GLU A 42 -7.97 3.19 -6.25
CA GLU A 42 -9.08 2.30 -6.58
C GLU A 42 -8.56 1.16 -7.46
N VAL A 43 -9.02 -0.05 -7.19
CA VAL A 43 -8.66 -1.26 -7.94
C VAL A 43 -9.91 -2.11 -8.08
N ASN A 44 -10.21 -2.53 -9.31
CA ASN A 44 -11.27 -3.50 -9.58
C ASN A 44 -10.70 -4.92 -9.46
N THR A 45 -11.46 -5.83 -8.86
CA THR A 45 -11.08 -7.23 -8.69
C THR A 45 -12.29 -8.14 -8.76
N SER A 46 -12.11 -9.36 -9.25
CA SER A 46 -13.13 -10.41 -9.22
C SER A 46 -13.15 -11.21 -7.91
N VAL A 47 -12.27 -10.86 -6.96
CA VAL A 47 -12.19 -11.52 -5.65
C VAL A 47 -13.43 -11.15 -4.81
N PRO A 48 -14.13 -12.13 -4.20
CA PRO A 48 -15.28 -11.85 -3.33
C PRO A 48 -14.92 -10.93 -2.16
N GLU A 49 -15.84 -10.04 -1.77
CA GLU A 49 -15.66 -9.01 -0.76
C GLU A 49 -15.22 -9.59 0.59
N ALA A 50 -15.77 -10.74 0.95
CA ALA A 50 -15.39 -11.45 2.17
C ALA A 50 -13.91 -11.87 2.19
N LYS A 51 -13.36 -12.28 1.04
CA LYS A 51 -11.94 -12.63 0.93
C LYS A 51 -11.06 -11.40 0.98
N VAL A 52 -11.46 -10.31 0.32
CA VAL A 52 -10.75 -9.02 0.40
C VAL A 52 -10.70 -8.54 1.85
N TYR A 53 -11.84 -8.54 2.54
CA TYR A 53 -11.96 -8.11 3.93
C TYR A 53 -11.08 -8.95 4.88
N GLN A 54 -11.09 -10.27 4.71
CA GLN A 54 -10.23 -11.17 5.48
C GLN A 54 -8.74 -10.90 5.23
N ALA A 55 -8.34 -10.64 3.98
CA ALA A 55 -6.94 -10.34 3.64
C ALA A 55 -6.48 -8.99 4.23
N LEU A 56 -7.33 -7.96 4.18
CA LEU A 56 -7.01 -6.64 4.74
C LEU A 56 -6.66 -6.71 6.24
N LEU A 57 -7.40 -7.48 7.02
CA LEU A 57 -7.22 -7.54 8.47
C LEU A 57 -6.28 -8.66 8.91
N GLY A 58 -6.39 -9.84 8.30
CA GLY A 58 -5.68 -11.05 8.75
C GLY A 58 -4.32 -11.28 8.09
N GLN A 59 -4.00 -10.57 7.01
CA GLN A 59 -2.84 -10.87 6.15
C GLN A 59 -1.98 -9.63 5.87
N VAL A 60 -1.93 -8.68 6.81
CA VAL A 60 -1.20 -7.41 6.65
C VAL A 60 0.26 -7.58 6.20
N GLY A 61 0.95 -8.60 6.72
CA GLY A 61 2.32 -8.89 6.33
C GLY A 61 2.51 -9.38 4.89
N ALA A 62 1.44 -9.75 4.19
CA ALA A 62 1.49 -10.19 2.80
C ALA A 62 1.33 -9.04 1.79
N TRP A 63 0.69 -7.94 2.18
CA TRP A 63 0.37 -6.85 1.26
C TRP A 63 0.98 -5.50 1.66
N TRP A 64 1.34 -5.29 2.93
CA TRP A 64 2.03 -4.08 3.33
C TRP A 64 3.47 -4.08 2.82
N ASN A 65 3.93 -2.96 2.26
CA ASN A 65 5.30 -2.85 1.77
C ASN A 65 6.29 -2.86 2.96
N PRO A 66 7.26 -3.80 3.02
CA PRO A 66 8.25 -3.83 4.10
C PRO A 66 9.07 -2.55 4.23
N ALA A 67 9.24 -1.76 3.16
CA ALA A 67 9.91 -0.47 3.21
C ALA A 67 9.16 0.58 4.06
N HIS A 68 7.88 0.36 4.36
CA HIS A 68 7.06 1.19 5.24
C HIS A 68 6.82 0.55 6.61
N THR A 69 7.85 -0.15 7.12
CA THR A 69 7.90 -0.73 8.46
C THR A 69 9.15 -0.24 9.18
N TYR A 70 9.17 -0.28 10.51
CA TYR A 70 10.36 0.09 11.28
C TYR A 70 11.42 -1.01 11.28
N THR A 71 10.99 -2.28 11.26
CA THR A 71 11.86 -3.46 11.25
C THR A 71 12.30 -3.87 9.86
N LYS A 72 11.78 -3.23 8.80
CA LYS A 72 11.96 -3.63 7.40
C LYS A 72 11.42 -5.03 7.08
N ASP A 73 10.44 -5.49 7.86
CA ASP A 73 9.78 -6.79 7.66
C ASP A 73 8.29 -6.68 8.01
N ALA A 74 7.45 -6.77 6.97
CA ALA A 74 5.99 -6.69 7.13
C ALA A 74 5.41 -7.87 7.92
N LYS A 75 6.14 -8.99 8.09
CA LYS A 75 5.68 -10.12 8.91
C LYS A 75 5.57 -9.77 10.40
N ASN A 76 6.22 -8.71 10.84
CA ASN A 76 6.11 -8.21 12.21
C ASN A 76 4.84 -7.38 12.46
N LEU A 77 4.06 -7.10 11.41
CA LEU A 77 2.81 -6.37 11.49
C LEU A 77 1.64 -7.27 11.92
N SER A 78 0.70 -6.69 12.65
CA SER A 78 -0.56 -7.30 13.02
C SER A 78 -1.68 -6.26 13.10
N ILE A 79 -2.90 -6.67 12.76
CA ILE A 79 -4.10 -5.85 12.97
C ILE A 79 -5.05 -6.62 13.89
N GLU A 80 -5.40 -6.01 15.02
CA GLU A 80 -6.43 -6.51 15.91
C GLU A 80 -7.81 -6.03 15.43
N ALA A 81 -8.60 -6.94 14.87
CA ALA A 81 -9.86 -6.64 14.19
C ALA A 81 -11.04 -6.36 15.14
N ARG A 82 -10.92 -5.30 15.95
CA ARG A 82 -12.01 -4.73 16.77
C ARG A 82 -11.84 -3.21 16.90
N PRO A 83 -12.91 -2.45 17.19
CA PRO A 83 -12.75 -1.05 17.58
C PRO A 83 -11.77 -0.90 18.76
N GLY A 84 -10.85 0.04 18.65
CA GLY A 84 -9.74 0.24 19.59
C GLY A 84 -8.59 -0.76 19.44
N GLY A 85 -8.65 -1.69 18.49
CA GLY A 85 -7.60 -2.67 18.23
C GLY A 85 -6.39 -2.05 17.54
N CYS A 86 -5.20 -2.58 17.81
CA CYS A 86 -3.96 -2.06 17.26
C CYS A 86 -3.70 -2.54 15.82
N PHE A 87 -3.29 -1.64 14.94
CA PHE A 87 -2.39 -1.96 13.83
C PHE A 87 -0.96 -1.72 14.31
N CYS A 88 -0.31 -2.79 14.78
CA CYS A 88 0.96 -2.75 15.49
C CYS A 88 2.06 -3.47 14.74
N GLU A 89 3.29 -3.05 14.97
CA GLU A 89 4.52 -3.74 14.58
C GLU A 89 5.30 -4.16 15.82
N LYS A 90 5.76 -5.41 15.87
CA LYS A 90 6.60 -5.92 16.96
C LYS A 90 8.08 -5.81 16.59
N PHE A 91 8.92 -5.42 17.54
CA PHE A 91 10.36 -5.37 17.31
C PHE A 91 11.02 -6.69 17.76
N PRO A 92 11.96 -7.26 16.97
CA PRO A 92 12.60 -8.55 17.29
C PRO A 92 13.26 -8.59 18.67
N GLU A 93 13.89 -7.48 19.08
CA GLU A 93 14.60 -7.36 20.36
C GLU A 93 13.68 -6.92 21.53
N GLY A 94 12.37 -6.86 21.30
CA GLY A 94 11.37 -6.45 22.29
C GLY A 94 10.83 -5.03 22.07
N GLY A 95 9.62 -4.82 22.58
CA GLY A 95 8.83 -3.61 22.32
C GLY A 95 8.08 -3.67 21.00
N GLY A 96 7.56 -2.52 20.58
CA GLY A 96 6.81 -2.39 19.34
C GLY A 96 6.25 -0.98 19.18
N ILE A 97 5.53 -0.78 18.08
CA ILE A 97 4.92 0.50 17.74
C ILE A 97 3.49 0.29 17.25
N GLU A 98 2.59 1.15 17.71
CA GLU A 98 1.26 1.33 17.13
C GLU A 98 1.40 2.26 15.91
N HIS A 99 1.16 1.73 14.71
CA HIS A 99 1.08 2.53 13.49
C HIS A 99 -0.24 3.28 13.44
N LEU A 100 -1.33 2.55 13.65
CA LEU A 100 -2.70 3.06 13.61
C LEU A 100 -3.59 2.27 14.57
N ARG A 101 -4.77 2.82 14.87
CA ARG A 101 -5.83 2.17 15.65
C ARG A 101 -7.05 1.92 14.79
N VAL A 102 -7.64 0.74 14.89
CA VAL A 102 -8.94 0.44 14.27
C VAL A 102 -10.03 1.26 14.96
N VAL A 103 -10.78 2.06 14.20
CA VAL A 103 -11.87 2.91 14.74
C VAL A 103 -13.23 2.54 14.19
N TYR A 104 -13.30 1.78 13.09
CA TYR A 104 -14.55 1.34 12.48
C TYR A 104 -14.34 0.07 11.65
N LEU A 105 -15.28 -0.85 11.77
CA LEU A 105 -15.33 -2.11 11.04
C LEU A 105 -16.77 -2.35 10.59
N MET A 106 -16.95 -2.55 9.29
CA MET A 106 -18.16 -3.14 8.72
C MET A 106 -17.75 -4.37 7.92
N PRO A 107 -18.12 -5.58 8.36
CA PRO A 107 -17.76 -6.81 7.68
C PRO A 107 -18.05 -6.74 6.18
N ASN A 108 -17.04 -7.10 5.37
CA ASN A 108 -17.10 -7.16 3.90
C ASN A 108 -17.34 -5.82 3.20
N GLN A 109 -17.36 -4.70 3.93
CA GLN A 109 -17.67 -3.37 3.36
C GLN A 109 -16.57 -2.35 3.64
N ALA A 110 -16.09 -2.25 4.88
CA ALA A 110 -15.16 -1.19 5.22
C ALA A 110 -14.34 -1.47 6.48
N VAL A 111 -13.12 -0.92 6.47
CA VAL A 111 -12.24 -0.82 7.63
C VAL A 111 -11.69 0.60 7.67
N ARG A 112 -11.70 1.24 8.84
CA ARG A 112 -11.07 2.54 9.05
C ARG A 112 -10.15 2.53 10.25
N PHE A 113 -9.03 3.18 10.06
CA PHE A 113 -7.99 3.36 11.05
C PHE A 113 -7.74 4.84 11.33
N SER A 114 -7.24 5.16 12.51
CA SER A 114 -6.79 6.50 12.90
C SER A 114 -5.38 6.47 13.49
N GLY A 115 -4.57 7.48 13.20
CA GLY A 115 -3.20 7.62 13.73
C GLY A 115 -2.26 8.32 12.75
N GLY A 116 -0.97 8.39 13.09
CA GLY A 116 0.08 8.97 12.27
C GLY A 116 1.05 7.90 11.79
N LEU A 117 1.19 7.72 10.47
CA LEU A 117 2.08 6.71 9.91
C LEU A 117 3.55 7.15 9.93
N GLY A 118 4.44 6.21 10.28
CA GLY A 118 5.89 6.36 10.13
C GLY A 118 6.44 7.63 10.80
N PRO A 119 7.17 8.49 10.05
CA PRO A 119 7.82 9.68 10.64
C PRO A 119 6.83 10.71 11.19
N PHE A 120 5.52 10.55 10.92
CA PHE A 120 4.50 11.43 11.45
C PHE A 120 4.03 11.06 12.86
N GLN A 121 4.28 9.84 13.34
CA GLN A 121 3.84 9.39 14.66
C GLN A 121 4.28 10.31 15.83
N PRO A 122 5.50 10.87 15.89
CA PRO A 122 5.90 11.79 16.95
C PRO A 122 5.41 13.23 16.74
N ASN A 123 4.79 13.54 15.60
CA ASN A 123 4.26 14.86 15.29
C ASN A 123 2.78 14.89 15.66
N GLY A 124 2.27 16.03 16.15
CA GLY A 124 0.86 16.21 16.52
C GLY A 124 -0.12 16.23 15.34
N VAL A 125 0.06 15.35 14.36
CA VAL A 125 -0.78 15.23 13.17
C VAL A 125 -1.93 14.25 13.41
N ALA A 126 -3.04 14.48 12.71
CA ALA A 126 -4.16 13.56 12.66
C ALA A 126 -4.23 12.91 11.28
N GLY A 127 -4.30 11.58 11.25
CA GLY A 127 -4.45 10.79 10.02
C GLY A 127 -5.60 9.80 10.11
N SER A 128 -6.16 9.47 8.95
CA SER A 128 -7.18 8.44 8.77
C SER A 128 -6.88 7.63 7.51
N LEU A 129 -6.82 6.31 7.64
CA LEU A 129 -6.70 5.36 6.54
C LEU A 129 -8.02 4.59 6.43
N SER A 130 -8.63 4.55 5.25
CA SER A 130 -9.89 3.83 5.02
C SER A 130 -9.76 2.91 3.82
N PHE A 131 -10.21 1.67 3.99
CA PHE A 131 -10.47 0.74 2.91
C PHE A 131 -11.98 0.59 2.77
N ASN A 132 -12.51 0.83 1.57
CA ASN A 132 -13.90 0.58 1.24
C ASN A 132 -13.95 -0.49 0.15
N ILE A 133 -14.82 -1.48 0.34
CA ILE A 133 -15.07 -2.58 -0.58
C ILE A 133 -16.48 -2.35 -1.13
N VAL A 134 -16.57 -2.05 -2.41
CA VAL A 134 -17.82 -1.70 -3.08
C VAL A 134 -18.05 -2.74 -4.19
N PRO A 135 -19.24 -3.38 -4.25
CA PRO A 135 -19.60 -4.25 -5.35
C PRO A 135 -19.57 -3.50 -6.69
N ILE A 136 -19.08 -4.15 -7.73
CA ILE A 136 -19.02 -3.64 -9.11
C ILE A 136 -20.12 -4.22 -9.99
#